data_AF-A0A952J870-F1
#
_entry.id   AF-A0A952J870-F1
#
_cell.length_a   1.000
_cell.length_b   1.000
_cell.length_c   1.000
_cell.angle_alpha   90.00
_cell.angle_beta   90.00
_cell.angle_gamma   90.00
#
_symmetry.space_group_name_H-M   'P 1'
#
loop_
_entity.id
_entity.type
_entity.pdbx_description
1 polymer ?
#
loop_
_entity_poly.entity_id
_entity_poly.type
_entity_poly.pdbx_seq_one_letter_code
_entity_poly.pdbx_strand_id
1 'polypeptide(L)'
;MTPTKAITLLLLSVCLAGCKPATRFTVLAFYTTQHDAAHISFVHEANTWFSQQAGTHHFKYDTTRNWNDLTKSNLSKVDVIVFLDSRPDDSVHRLAFQNYMKRGGSWMGFHFAGFALTPSAYPQNWDWYQ
;
A
#
# COMPACT_ATOMS: atom_id res chain seq x y z
N MET A 1 1.91 56.26 -50.97
CA MET A 1 2.16 54.80 -51.04
C MET A 1 2.81 54.38 -49.73
N THR A 2 2.04 53.76 -48.84
CA THR A 2 2.47 53.29 -47.51
C THR A 2 2.55 51.76 -47.52
N PRO A 3 3.63 51.13 -47.01
CA PRO A 3 3.63 49.69 -46.84
C PRO A 3 3.01 49.34 -45.48
N THR A 4 1.93 48.58 -45.53
CA THR A 4 1.23 48.00 -44.39
C THR A 4 2.12 46.93 -43.76
N LYS A 5 2.52 47.10 -42.50
CA LYS A 5 3.25 46.08 -41.74
C LYS A 5 2.25 45.01 -41.28
N ALA A 6 2.39 43.79 -41.79
CA ALA A 6 1.60 42.66 -41.36
C ALA A 6 1.98 42.29 -39.91
N ILE A 7 0.99 42.30 -39.01
CA ILE A 7 1.11 41.81 -37.64
C ILE A 7 0.87 40.30 -37.69
N THR A 8 1.92 39.50 -37.55
CA THR A 8 1.81 38.05 -37.36
C THR A 8 1.46 37.78 -35.90
N LEU A 9 0.20 37.44 -35.63
CA LEU A 9 -0.26 37.01 -34.32
C LEU A 9 0.10 35.53 -34.14
N LEU A 10 1.18 35.26 -33.40
CA LEU A 10 1.60 33.91 -33.05
C LEU A 10 0.71 33.39 -31.90
N LEU A 11 -0.28 32.56 -32.23
CA LEU A 11 -1.09 31.82 -31.24
C LEU A 11 -0.21 30.78 -30.55
N LEU A 12 0.28 31.12 -29.37
CA LEU A 12 0.99 30.21 -28.47
C LEU A 12 -0.04 29.27 -27.81
N SER A 13 -0.36 28.15 -28.47
CA SER A 13 -1.14 27.08 -27.86
C SER A 13 -0.32 26.44 -26.74
N VAL A 14 -0.55 26.90 -25.51
CA VAL A 14 -0.06 26.25 -24.30
C VAL A 14 -0.82 24.94 -24.14
N CYS A 15 -0.16 23.82 -24.46
CA CYS A 15 -0.63 22.50 -24.09
C CYS A 15 -0.63 22.40 -22.56
N LEU A 16 -1.79 22.65 -21.94
CA LEU A 16 -2.09 22.23 -20.57
C LEU A 16 -2.29 20.71 -20.56
N ALA A 17 -1.24 19.95 -20.89
CA ALA A 17 -1.20 18.54 -20.55
C ALA A 17 -1.12 18.47 -19.02
N GLY A 18 -2.26 18.18 -18.37
CA GLY A 18 -2.34 18.09 -16.90
C GLY A 18 -1.30 17.11 -16.37
N CYS A 19 -0.24 17.64 -15.75
CA CYS A 19 0.78 16.84 -15.10
C CYS A 19 0.13 16.12 -13.91
N LYS A 20 -0.01 14.79 -14.00
CA LYS A 20 -0.43 14.01 -12.84
C LYS A 20 0.70 14.07 -11.81
N PRO A 21 0.40 14.43 -10.54
CA PRO A 21 1.41 14.46 -9.51
C PRO A 21 2.07 13.07 -9.39
N ALA A 22 3.40 13.06 -9.27
CA ALA A 22 4.17 11.83 -9.16
C ALA A 22 3.80 11.07 -7.88
N THR A 23 3.78 9.74 -7.96
CA THR A 23 3.57 8.88 -6.80
C THR A 23 4.71 9.09 -5.79
N ARG A 24 4.35 9.43 -4.55
CA ARG A 24 5.30 9.73 -3.46
C ARG A 24 5.85 8.47 -2.82
N PHE A 25 5.00 7.47 -2.62
CA PHE A 25 5.35 6.17 -2.05
C PHE A 25 4.29 5.13 -2.46
N THR A 26 4.60 3.86 -2.21
CA THR A 26 3.82 2.70 -2.63
C THR A 26 3.47 1.84 -1.43
N VAL A 27 2.21 1.40 -1.38
CA VAL A 27 1.63 0.62 -0.29
C VAL A 27 1.10 -0.68 -0.84
N LEU A 28 1.39 -1.79 -0.16
CA LEU A 28 0.75 -3.08 -0.39
C LEU A 28 0.05 -3.57 0.88
N ALA A 29 -1.28 -3.67 0.82
CA ALA A 29 -2.10 -4.18 1.92
C ALA A 29 -2.43 -5.66 1.77
N PHE A 30 -2.19 -6.44 2.82
CA PHE A 30 -2.57 -7.84 2.95
C PHE A 30 -3.81 -7.98 3.84
N TYR A 31 -4.72 -8.86 3.43
CA TYR A 31 -5.93 -9.21 4.18
C TYR A 31 -6.41 -10.62 3.86
N THR A 32 -7.29 -11.20 4.67
CA THR A 32 -7.88 -12.52 4.40
C THR A 32 -9.40 -12.46 4.19
N THR A 33 -10.10 -11.65 5.00
CA THR A 33 -11.57 -11.55 5.11
C THR A 33 -12.22 -12.91 5.33
N GLN A 34 -11.75 -13.68 6.32
CA GLN A 34 -12.21 -15.07 6.54
C GLN A 34 -12.91 -15.34 7.88
N HIS A 35 -12.62 -14.56 8.94
CA HIS A 35 -12.94 -15.00 10.31
C HIS A 35 -14.31 -14.56 10.81
N ASP A 36 -14.56 -13.25 10.87
CA ASP A 36 -15.80 -12.71 11.43
C ASP A 36 -16.27 -11.47 10.68
N ALA A 37 -17.55 -11.15 10.86
CA ALA A 37 -18.21 -10.05 10.16
C ALA A 37 -17.59 -8.69 10.47
N ALA A 38 -17.03 -8.48 11.67
CA ALA A 38 -16.45 -7.20 12.05
C ALA A 38 -15.13 -6.96 11.32
N HIS A 39 -14.23 -7.95 11.27
CA HIS A 39 -13.01 -7.85 10.46
C HIS A 39 -13.30 -7.71 8.96
N ILE A 40 -14.29 -8.43 8.44
CA ILE A 40 -14.69 -8.32 7.03
C ILE A 40 -15.20 -6.90 6.72
N SER A 41 -16.06 -6.33 7.59
CA SER A 41 -16.55 -4.94 7.45
C SER A 41 -15.39 -3.95 7.49
N PHE A 42 -14.50 -4.09 8.49
CA PHE A 42 -13.32 -3.25 8.64
C PHE A 42 -12.45 -3.25 7.38
N VAL A 43 -12.12 -4.41 6.83
CA VAL A 43 -11.29 -4.51 5.62
C VAL A 43 -11.95 -3.81 4.43
N HIS A 44 -13.28 -3.94 4.28
CA HIS A 44 -14.00 -3.27 3.19
C HIS A 44 -13.94 -1.75 3.31
N GLU A 45 -14.19 -1.23 4.51
CA GLU A 45 -14.15 0.21 4.81
C GLU A 45 -12.72 0.76 4.71
N ALA A 46 -11.73 0.06 5.26
CA ALA A 46 -10.33 0.44 5.20
C ALA A 46 -9.81 0.50 3.76
N ASN A 47 -10.11 -0.51 2.93
CA ASN A 47 -9.69 -0.50 1.52
C ASN A 47 -10.32 0.65 0.74
N THR A 48 -11.60 0.94 1.00
CA THR A 48 -12.28 2.09 0.40
C THR A 48 -11.61 3.40 0.81
N TRP A 49 -11.34 3.56 2.10
CA TRP A 49 -10.72 4.77 2.65
C TRP A 49 -9.29 4.96 2.13
N PHE A 50 -8.44 3.94 2.17
CA PHE A 50 -7.05 4.02 1.69
C PHE A 50 -6.99 4.31 0.20
N SER A 51 -7.87 3.74 -0.61
CA SER A 51 -7.96 4.04 -2.05
C SER A 51 -8.29 5.52 -2.32
N GLN A 52 -9.21 6.10 -1.53
CA GLN A 52 -9.54 7.53 -1.61
C GLN A 52 -8.35 8.40 -1.18
N GLN A 53 -7.70 8.04 -0.06
CA GLN A 53 -6.53 8.77 0.44
C GLN A 53 -5.33 8.67 -0.50
N ALA A 54 -5.17 7.55 -1.21
CA ALA A 54 -4.12 7.36 -2.20
C ALA A 54 -4.21 8.41 -3.32
N GLY A 55 -5.43 8.71 -3.79
CA GLY A 55 -5.68 9.78 -4.75
C GLY A 55 -5.33 11.17 -4.21
N THR A 56 -5.83 11.48 -3.01
CA THR A 56 -5.66 12.80 -2.36
C THR A 56 -4.21 13.08 -1.97
N HIS A 57 -3.49 12.08 -1.48
CA HIS A 57 -2.13 12.21 -0.94
C HIS A 57 -1.03 11.66 -1.85
N HIS A 58 -1.40 11.25 -3.06
CA HIS A 58 -0.49 10.84 -4.14
C HIS A 58 0.43 9.67 -3.77
N PHE A 59 -0.10 8.66 -3.09
CA PHE A 59 0.56 7.37 -2.94
C PHE A 59 -0.15 6.30 -3.78
N LYS A 60 0.52 5.21 -4.08
CA LYS A 60 -0.10 4.05 -4.72
C LYS A 60 -0.56 3.09 -3.64
N TYR A 61 -1.79 2.60 -3.75
CA TYR A 61 -2.36 1.62 -2.84
C TYR A 61 -2.79 0.39 -3.62
N ASP A 62 -2.04 -0.70 -3.48
CA ASP A 62 -2.41 -2.01 -3.99
C ASP A 62 -2.81 -2.91 -2.82
N THR A 63 -3.63 -3.92 -3.10
CA THR A 63 -4.10 -4.86 -2.08
C THR A 63 -3.98 -6.29 -2.59
N THR A 64 -3.81 -7.24 -1.69
CA THR A 64 -3.78 -8.67 -2.01
C THR A 64 -4.36 -9.51 -0.89
N ARG A 65 -5.00 -10.61 -1.28
CA ARG A 65 -5.42 -11.69 -0.38
C ARG A 65 -4.46 -12.87 -0.40
N ASN A 66 -3.51 -12.85 -1.33
CA ASN A 66 -2.54 -13.91 -1.54
C ASN A 66 -1.30 -13.64 -0.70
N TRP A 67 -1.18 -14.32 0.45
CA TRP A 67 -0.01 -14.18 1.32
C TRP A 67 1.28 -14.68 0.68
N ASN A 68 1.21 -15.47 -0.40
CA ASN A 68 2.38 -15.82 -1.21
C ASN A 68 2.98 -14.61 -1.95
N ASP A 69 2.32 -13.44 -1.93
CA ASP A 69 2.90 -12.20 -2.40
C ASP A 69 3.88 -11.59 -1.38
N LEU A 70 3.94 -12.10 -0.14
CA LEU A 70 4.84 -11.65 0.91
C LEU A 70 6.26 -12.22 0.72
N THR A 71 6.88 -11.84 -0.39
CA THR A 71 8.19 -12.33 -0.84
C THR A 71 9.20 -11.20 -0.99
N LYS A 72 10.50 -11.51 -0.91
CA LYS A 72 11.55 -10.49 -1.09
C LYS A 72 11.40 -9.69 -2.39
N SER A 73 11.00 -10.33 -3.50
CA SER A 73 10.89 -9.69 -4.82
C SER A 73 9.71 -8.73 -4.92
N ASN A 74 8.59 -9.02 -4.24
CA ASN A 74 7.47 -8.10 -4.18
C ASN A 74 7.73 -7.00 -3.15
N LEU A 75 8.29 -7.35 -2.00
CA LEU A 75 8.55 -6.40 -0.92
C LEU A 75 9.66 -5.40 -1.25
N SER A 76 10.51 -5.65 -2.24
CA SER A 76 11.49 -4.66 -2.73
C SER A 76 10.88 -3.55 -3.59
N LYS A 77 9.60 -3.63 -3.93
CA LYS A 77 8.89 -2.68 -4.80
C LYS A 77 7.91 -1.78 -4.05
N VAL A 78 7.80 -1.97 -2.73
CA VAL A 78 6.79 -1.30 -1.90
C VAL A 78 7.45 -0.65 -0.69
N ASP A 79 7.04 0.58 -0.40
CA ASP A 79 7.61 1.37 0.69
C ASP A 79 6.95 1.07 2.03
N VAL A 80 5.65 0.71 2.00
CA VAL A 80 4.85 0.39 3.19
C VAL A 80 4.08 -0.90 2.97
N ILE A 81 4.09 -1.79 3.95
CA ILE A 81 3.17 -2.92 4.04
C ILE A 81 2.06 -2.61 5.04
N VAL A 82 0.83 -2.94 4.70
CA VAL A 82 -0.31 -2.85 5.62
C VAL A 82 -0.88 -4.24 5.87
N PHE A 83 -1.12 -4.62 7.13
CA PHE A 83 -1.87 -5.83 7.48
C PHE A 83 -3.21 -5.42 8.09
N LEU A 84 -4.32 -5.71 7.39
CA LEU A 84 -5.64 -5.21 7.78
C LEU A 84 -6.33 -6.09 8.84
N ASP A 85 -6.37 -7.40 8.65
CA ASP A 85 -7.14 -8.31 9.52
C ASP A 85 -6.42 -9.62 9.86
N SER A 86 -5.16 -9.76 9.48
CA SER A 86 -4.41 -10.99 9.68
C SER A 86 -2.90 -10.76 9.75
N ARG A 87 -2.15 -11.82 10.01
CA ARG A 87 -0.68 -11.82 10.09
C ARG A 87 -0.12 -13.05 9.37
N PRO A 88 1.15 -13.03 8.90
CA PRO A 88 1.74 -14.18 8.25
C PRO A 88 2.02 -15.29 9.27
N ASP A 89 1.48 -16.49 9.03
CA ASP A 89 1.72 -17.64 9.90
C ASP A 89 2.78 -18.60 9.34
N ASP A 90 2.89 -18.71 8.01
CA ASP A 90 3.92 -19.50 7.36
C ASP A 90 5.34 -18.96 7.61
N SER A 91 6.28 -19.87 7.89
CA SER A 91 7.67 -19.54 8.23
C SER A 91 8.41 -18.72 7.16
N VAL A 92 8.14 -18.96 5.87
CA VAL A 92 8.77 -18.25 4.76
C VAL A 92 8.25 -16.83 4.68
N HIS A 93 6.94 -16.65 4.82
CA HIS A 93 6.30 -15.33 4.88
C HIS A 93 6.79 -14.52 6.08
N ARG A 94 6.86 -15.14 7.27
CA ARG A 94 7.41 -14.51 8.48
C ARG A 94 8.84 -14.01 8.26
N LEU A 95 9.71 -14.86 7.70
CA LEU A 95 11.10 -14.49 7.43
C LEU A 95 11.21 -13.37 6.38
N ALA A 96 10.39 -13.40 5.32
CA ALA A 96 10.36 -12.35 4.31
C ALA A 96 9.97 -11.00 4.90
N PHE A 97 8.90 -10.98 5.73
CA PHE A 97 8.45 -9.78 6.43
C PHE A 97 9.50 -9.27 7.43
N GLN A 98 10.07 -10.16 8.25
CA GLN A 98 11.14 -9.79 9.19
C GLN A 98 12.33 -9.15 8.47
N ASN A 99 12.75 -9.73 7.35
CA ASN A 99 13.85 -9.20 6.56
C ASN A 99 13.49 -7.87 5.88
N TYR A 100 12.24 -7.65 5.51
CA TYR A 100 11.75 -6.37 5.01
C TYR A 100 11.88 -5.28 6.09
N MET A 101 11.40 -5.54 7.30
CA MET A 101 11.51 -4.58 8.42
C MET A 101 12.96 -4.32 8.84
N LYS A 102 13.81 -5.36 8.91
CA LYS A 102 15.25 -5.20 9.23
C LYS A 102 16.03 -4.33 8.24
N ARG A 103 15.53 -4.14 7.01
CA ARG A 103 16.13 -3.28 5.98
C ARG A 103 15.53 -1.87 5.94
N GLY A 104 14.72 -1.49 6.93
CA GLY A 104 14.09 -0.17 6.99
C GLY A 104 12.74 -0.08 6.27
N GLY A 105 12.10 -1.22 5.96
CA GLY A 105 10.72 -1.23 5.49
C GLY A 105 9.76 -0.67 6.54
N SER A 106 8.65 -0.11 6.08
CA SER A 106 7.61 0.46 6.96
C SER A 106 6.40 -0.47 7.04
N TRP A 107 5.82 -0.61 8.22
CA TRP A 107 4.65 -1.46 8.42
C TRP A 107 3.58 -0.80 9.27
N MET A 108 2.33 -1.04 8.91
CA MET A 108 1.15 -0.65 9.67
C MET A 108 0.23 -1.87 9.85
N GLY A 109 0.06 -2.32 11.08
CA GLY A 109 -0.82 -3.43 11.44
C GLY A 109 -2.06 -2.94 12.18
N PHE A 110 -3.21 -3.57 11.92
CA PHE A 110 -4.46 -3.28 12.59
C PHE A 110 -4.96 -4.48 13.40
N HIS A 111 -5.39 -4.21 14.63
CA HIS A 111 -6.12 -5.14 15.49
C HIS A 111 -5.53 -6.56 15.50
N PHE A 112 -6.15 -7.51 14.80
CA PHE A 112 -5.74 -8.91 14.76
C PHE A 112 -4.33 -9.12 14.19
N ALA A 113 -3.83 -8.21 13.36
CA ALA A 113 -2.45 -8.27 12.89
C ALA A 113 -1.45 -8.30 14.06
N GLY A 114 -1.77 -7.67 15.19
CA GLY A 114 -0.97 -7.72 16.42
C GLY A 114 -1.31 -8.86 17.38
N PHE A 115 -2.14 -9.84 16.99
CA PHE A 115 -2.55 -10.90 17.90
C PHE A 115 -1.56 -12.07 17.93
N ALA A 116 -1.09 -12.42 19.14
CA ALA A 116 -0.37 -13.65 19.41
C ALA A 116 -0.60 -14.05 20.88
N LEU A 117 -1.08 -15.27 21.14
CA LEU A 117 -1.35 -15.74 22.50
C LEU A 117 -1.11 -17.24 22.63
N THR A 118 -0.46 -17.65 23.72
CA THR A 118 -0.25 -19.06 24.06
C THR A 118 -1.09 -19.43 25.30
N PRO A 119 -1.94 -20.47 25.26
CA PRO A 119 -2.26 -21.33 24.11
C PRO A 119 -3.37 -20.72 23.23
N SER A 120 -3.18 -20.73 21.90
CA SER A 120 -4.25 -20.45 20.93
C SER A 120 -3.86 -21.02 19.55
N ALA A 121 -4.77 -20.94 18.58
CA ALA A 121 -4.46 -21.24 17.17
C ALA A 121 -3.41 -20.28 16.57
N TYR A 122 -3.14 -19.15 17.24
CA TYR A 122 -2.13 -18.15 16.87
C TYR A 122 -1.11 -18.04 18.01
N PRO A 123 -0.29 -19.08 18.22
CA PRO A 123 0.63 -19.12 19.35
C PRO A 123 1.63 -17.96 19.28
N GLN A 124 2.05 -17.52 20.47
CA GLN A 124 3.20 -16.63 20.59
C GLN A 124 4.49 -17.45 20.50
N ASN A 125 4.92 -17.72 19.27
CA ASN A 125 6.11 -18.52 18.94
C ASN A 125 7.04 -17.79 17.97
N TRP A 126 6.94 -16.47 17.91
CA TRP A 126 7.74 -15.62 17.02
C TRP A 126 8.16 -14.34 17.75
N ASP A 127 9.16 -14.48 18.62
CA ASP A 127 9.62 -13.45 19.56
C ASP A 127 10.04 -12.13 18.91
N TRP A 128 10.35 -12.12 17.61
CA TRP A 128 10.69 -10.89 16.91
C TRP A 128 9.47 -10.00 16.59
N TYR A 129 8.27 -10.58 16.52
CA TYR A 129 7.06 -9.91 16.03
C TYR A 129 6.32 -9.11 17.10
N GLN A 130 6.67 -9.29 18.38
CA GLN A 130 5.94 -8.80 19.55
C GLN A 130 6.92 -8.29 20.60
#